data_AF-A0A955TWW4-F1
#
_entry.id   AF-A0A955TWW4-F1
#
_cell.length_a   1.000
_cell.length_b   1.000
_cell.length_c   1.000
_cell.angle_alpha   90.00
_cell.angle_beta   90.00
_cell.angle_gamma   90.00
#
_symmetry.space_group_name_H-M   'P 1'
#
loop_
_entity.id
_entity.type
_entity.pdbx_description
1 polymer ?
#
loop_
_entity_poly.entity_id
_entity_poly.type
_entity_poly.pdbx_seq_one_letter_code
_entity_poly.pdbx_strand_id
1 'polypeptide(L)'
;ESQANRRYLYFARRADIEGYTDVGGLFRDTSEAETGHAFGHLDFLKEVGDPATGVPIGNTEANLKAAIEGETYEYTQMYPGMAKTAREEGFEELAEWFETLAKAEKSHANRFTKGLESLSL
;
A
#
# COMPACT_ATOMS: atom_id res chain seq x y z
N GLU A 1 8.53 -10.05 -0.91
CA GLU A 1 8.85 -9.17 0.25
C GLU A 1 7.65 -8.40 0.77
N SER A 2 6.97 -7.56 -0.03
CA SER A 2 5.83 -6.74 0.47
C SER A 2 4.71 -7.54 1.16
N GLN A 3 4.31 -8.68 0.58
CA GLN A 3 3.31 -9.57 1.21
C GLN A 3 3.87 -10.35 2.42
N ALA A 4 5.16 -10.71 2.40
CA ALA A 4 5.80 -11.41 3.51
C ALA A 4 5.86 -10.49 4.74
N ASN A 5 6.34 -9.26 4.57
CA ASN A 5 6.37 -8.21 5.59
C ASN A 5 5.00 -8.05 6.29
N ARG A 6 3.93 -7.80 5.51
CA ARG A 6 2.58 -7.56 6.07
C ARG A 6 2.00 -8.79 6.76
N ARG A 7 2.22 -9.99 6.22
CA ARG A 7 1.79 -11.24 6.86
C ARG A 7 2.54 -11.50 8.17
N TYR A 8 3.85 -11.29 8.21
CA TYR A 8 4.64 -11.51 9.42
C TYR A 8 4.27 -10.54 10.55
N LEU A 9 3.97 -9.27 10.25
CA LEU A 9 3.42 -8.35 11.27
C LEU A 9 2.05 -8.82 11.79
N TYR A 10 1.20 -9.33 10.90
CA TYR A 10 -0.09 -9.89 11.30
C TYR A 10 0.08 -11.15 12.18
N PHE A 11 1.05 -12.01 11.86
CA PHE A 11 1.37 -13.19 12.66
C PHE A 11 1.97 -12.81 14.02
N ALA A 12 2.82 -11.78 14.07
CA ALA A 12 3.34 -11.25 15.33
C ALA A 12 2.20 -10.84 16.27
N ARG A 13 1.20 -10.11 15.76
CA ARG A 13 0.00 -9.74 16.53
C ARG A 13 -0.73 -10.96 17.09
N ARG A 14 -0.84 -12.04 16.31
CA ARG A 14 -1.46 -13.29 16.78
C ARG A 14 -0.64 -13.94 17.89
N ALA A 15 0.69 -14.01 17.73
CA ALA A 15 1.59 -14.54 18.75
C ALA A 15 1.51 -13.74 20.06
N ASP A 16 1.39 -12.42 20.01
CA ASP A 16 1.19 -11.59 21.21
C ASP A 16 -0.10 -11.92 21.95
N ILE A 17 -1.22 -12.07 21.20
CA ILE A 17 -2.53 -12.42 21.77
C ILE A 17 -2.47 -13.78 22.48
N GLU A 18 -1.69 -14.72 21.92
CA GLU A 18 -1.51 -16.07 22.46
C GLU A 18 -0.46 -16.14 23.59
N GLY A 19 0.23 -15.04 23.88
CA GLY A 19 1.24 -14.94 24.94
C GLY A 19 2.65 -15.42 24.54
N TYR A 20 2.88 -15.72 23.26
CA TYR A 20 4.19 -16.12 22.73
C TYR A 20 5.04 -14.90 22.36
N THR A 21 5.46 -14.12 23.36
CA THR A 21 6.16 -12.83 23.15
C THR A 21 7.43 -12.97 22.31
N ASP A 22 8.23 -14.02 22.54
CA ASP A 22 9.50 -14.23 21.82
C ASP A 22 9.26 -14.56 20.34
N VAL A 23 8.22 -15.37 20.05
CA VAL A 23 7.81 -15.68 18.67
C VAL A 23 7.24 -14.44 17.99
N GLY A 24 6.48 -13.62 18.73
CA GLY A 24 6.04 -12.31 18.24
C GLY A 24 7.22 -11.41 17.90
N GLY A 25 8.28 -11.39 18.71
CA GLY A 25 9.53 -10.69 18.44
C GLY A 25 10.17 -11.16 17.13
N LEU A 26 10.36 -12.48 16.99
CA LEU A 26 10.93 -13.10 15.79
C LEU A 26 10.19 -12.69 14.50
N PHE A 27 8.85 -12.70 14.51
CA PHE A 27 8.07 -12.29 13.34
C PHE A 27 8.24 -10.81 13.00
N ARG A 28 8.38 -9.92 14.00
CA ARG A 28 8.62 -8.50 13.76
C ARG A 28 10.02 -8.27 13.19
N ASP A 29 11.03 -8.89 13.77
CA ASP A 29 12.41 -8.78 13.30
C ASP A 29 12.54 -9.29 11.86
N THR A 30 11.89 -10.42 11.55
CA THR A 30 11.85 -10.95 10.19
C THR A 30 11.10 -10.01 9.24
N SER A 31 9.97 -9.44 9.67
CA SER A 31 9.23 -8.47 8.85
C SER A 31 10.08 -7.24 8.51
N GLU A 32 10.89 -6.75 9.45
CA GLU A 32 11.80 -5.63 9.23
C GLU A 32 12.91 -6.00 8.23
N ALA A 33 13.43 -7.24 8.30
CA ALA A 33 14.35 -7.74 7.28
C ALA A 33 13.71 -7.73 5.88
N GLU A 34 12.43 -8.12 5.76
CA GLU A 34 11.71 -8.05 4.48
C GLU A 34 11.48 -6.60 3.99
N THR A 35 11.39 -5.61 4.89
CA THR A 35 11.42 -4.19 4.49
C THR A 35 12.75 -3.87 3.80
N GLY A 36 13.86 -4.31 4.38
CA GLY A 36 15.20 -4.14 3.81
C GLY A 36 15.33 -4.78 2.43
N HIS A 37 14.85 -6.01 2.25
CA HIS A 37 14.83 -6.69 0.95
C HIS A 37 13.99 -5.92 -0.09
N ALA A 38 12.78 -5.47 0.29
CA ALA A 38 11.91 -4.70 -0.59
C ALA A 38 12.54 -3.37 -1.03
N PHE A 39 13.21 -2.66 -0.13
CA PHE A 39 13.94 -1.43 -0.47
C PHE A 39 15.13 -1.71 -1.38
N GLY A 40 15.87 -2.80 -1.11
CA GLY A 40 16.95 -3.26 -1.99
C GLY A 40 16.46 -3.53 -3.42
N HIS A 41 15.27 -4.14 -3.59
CA HIS A 41 14.67 -4.29 -4.92
C HIS A 41 14.30 -2.95 -5.58
N LEU A 42 13.70 -2.03 -4.82
CA LEU A 42 13.32 -0.71 -5.33
C LEU A 42 14.52 0.14 -5.76
N ASP A 43 15.68 -0.04 -5.12
CA ASP A 43 16.91 0.63 -5.54
C ASP A 43 17.36 0.27 -6.96
N PHE A 44 17.03 -0.93 -7.44
CA PHE A 44 17.27 -1.32 -8.83
C PHE A 44 16.11 -0.93 -9.75
N LEU A 45 14.87 -1.05 -9.27
CA LEU A 45 13.68 -0.80 -10.09
C LEU A 45 13.44 0.69 -10.37
N LYS A 46 13.87 1.60 -9.48
CA LYS A 46 13.64 3.05 -9.65
C LYS A 46 14.16 3.61 -10.98
N GLU A 47 15.17 2.96 -11.59
CA GLU A 47 15.71 3.31 -12.91
C GLU A 47 14.68 3.15 -14.04
N VAL A 48 13.69 2.27 -13.85
CA VAL A 48 12.61 2.01 -14.82
C VAL A 48 11.23 2.48 -14.33
N GLY A 49 11.16 3.04 -13.12
CA GLY A 49 9.93 3.57 -12.52
C GLY A 49 9.36 2.70 -11.40
N ASP A 50 8.27 3.18 -10.82
CA ASP A 50 7.48 2.48 -9.81
C ASP A 50 6.91 1.18 -10.40
N PRO A 51 7.16 0.00 -9.82
CA PRO A 51 6.62 -1.25 -10.32
C PRO A 51 5.08 -1.32 -10.26
N ALA A 52 4.41 -0.50 -9.46
CA ALA A 52 2.94 -0.47 -9.36
C ALA A 52 2.28 0.45 -10.41
N THR A 53 2.93 1.57 -10.75
CA THR A 53 2.32 2.63 -11.58
C THR A 53 3.04 2.85 -12.91
N GLY A 54 4.30 2.41 -13.02
CA GLY A 54 5.16 2.63 -14.18
C GLY A 54 5.72 4.05 -14.31
N VAL A 55 5.36 4.96 -13.41
CA VAL A 55 5.85 6.35 -13.43
C VAL A 55 7.16 6.49 -12.66
N PRO A 56 7.99 7.53 -12.93
CA PRO A 56 9.27 7.67 -12.26
C PRO A 56 9.17 7.82 -10.73
N ILE A 57 10.12 7.23 -10.00
CA ILE A 57 10.33 7.39 -8.56
C ILE A 57 11.78 7.82 -8.29
N GLY A 58 12.05 8.43 -7.13
CA GLY A 58 13.38 8.88 -6.74
C GLY A 58 13.34 10.03 -5.74
N ASN A 59 13.46 11.26 -6.23
CA ASN A 59 13.34 12.44 -5.38
C ASN A 59 11.91 12.59 -4.82
N THR A 60 11.73 13.41 -3.78
CA THR A 60 10.44 13.57 -3.10
C THR A 60 9.32 13.99 -4.05
N GLU A 61 9.60 14.85 -5.02
CA GLU A 61 8.61 15.29 -6.00
C GLU A 61 8.12 14.14 -6.88
N ALA A 62 9.03 13.31 -7.41
CA ALA A 62 8.72 12.13 -8.20
C ALA A 62 7.95 11.09 -7.37
N ASN A 63 8.38 10.86 -6.12
CA ASN A 63 7.70 9.92 -5.22
C ASN A 63 6.25 10.35 -4.93
N LEU A 64 6.01 11.65 -4.74
CA LEU A 64 4.65 12.18 -4.54
C LEU A 64 3.80 12.01 -5.80
N LYS A 65 4.35 12.27 -6.99
CA LYS A 65 3.64 12.04 -8.26
C LYS A 65 3.29 10.56 -8.45
N ALA A 66 4.22 9.64 -8.15
CA ALA A 66 3.96 8.20 -8.21
C ALA A 66 2.87 7.76 -7.24
N ALA A 67 2.91 8.25 -5.99
CA ALA A 67 1.87 7.97 -5.01
C ALA A 67 0.50 8.51 -5.47
N ILE A 68 0.44 9.73 -6.01
CA ILE A 68 -0.81 10.30 -6.55
C ILE A 68 -1.37 9.44 -7.68
N GLU A 69 -0.53 8.97 -8.60
CA GLU A 69 -0.95 8.10 -9.71
C GLU A 69 -1.56 6.79 -9.19
N GLY A 70 -0.86 6.13 -8.26
CA GLY A 70 -1.32 4.87 -7.66
C GLY A 70 -2.65 5.03 -6.95
N GLU A 71 -2.73 5.97 -6.00
CA GLU A 71 -3.95 6.27 -5.25
C GLU A 71 -5.11 6.65 -6.19
N THR A 72 -4.82 7.40 -7.26
CA THR A 72 -5.83 7.79 -8.27
C THR A 72 -6.37 6.60 -9.03
N TYR A 73 -5.50 5.69 -9.46
CA TYR A 73 -5.93 4.43 -10.06
C TYR A 73 -6.80 3.62 -9.09
N GLU A 74 -6.40 3.54 -7.82
CA GLU A 74 -7.13 2.80 -6.80
C GLU A 74 -8.56 3.32 -6.60
N TYR A 75 -8.73 4.64 -6.41
CA TYR A 75 -10.06 5.21 -6.14
C TYR A 75 -10.94 5.41 -7.38
N THR A 76 -10.36 5.50 -8.59
CA THR A 76 -11.13 5.74 -9.82
C THR A 76 -11.43 4.48 -10.62
N GLN A 77 -10.54 3.48 -10.57
CA GLN A 77 -10.64 2.28 -11.40
C GLN A 77 -10.71 1.01 -10.55
N MET A 78 -9.68 0.75 -9.74
CA MET A 78 -9.50 -0.56 -9.09
C MET A 78 -10.64 -0.88 -8.12
N TYR A 79 -10.81 -0.09 -7.06
CA TYR A 79 -11.83 -0.36 -6.05
C TYR A 79 -13.25 -0.21 -6.59
N PRO A 80 -13.60 0.80 -7.42
CA PRO A 80 -14.90 0.84 -8.08
C PRO A 80 -15.19 -0.40 -8.94
N GLY A 81 -14.20 -0.90 -9.67
CA GLY A 81 -14.30 -2.13 -10.45
C GLY A 81 -14.53 -3.35 -9.57
N MET A 82 -13.74 -3.50 -8.51
CA MET A 82 -13.89 -4.59 -7.52
C MET A 82 -15.25 -4.54 -6.82
N ALA A 83 -15.72 -3.37 -6.42
CA ALA A 83 -17.04 -3.19 -5.81
C ALA A 83 -18.17 -3.62 -6.76
N LYS A 84 -18.07 -3.23 -8.04
CA LYS A 84 -19.02 -3.65 -9.06
C LYS A 84 -19.05 -5.17 -9.22
N THR A 85 -17.89 -5.81 -9.37
CA THR A 85 -17.80 -7.28 -9.49
C THR A 85 -18.34 -7.97 -8.25
N ALA A 86 -17.97 -7.52 -7.05
CA ALA A 86 -18.49 -8.07 -5.80
C ALA A 86 -20.03 -8.00 -5.72
N ARG A 87 -20.63 -6.89 -6.15
CA ARG A 87 -22.09 -6.73 -6.20
C ARG A 87 -22.74 -7.65 -7.24
N GLU A 88 -22.14 -7.79 -8.42
CA GLU A 88 -22.61 -8.72 -9.47
C GLU A 88 -22.56 -10.18 -9.04
N GLU A 89 -21.60 -10.55 -8.18
CA GLU A 89 -21.45 -11.88 -7.59
C GLU A 89 -22.27 -12.09 -6.30
N GLY A 90 -22.98 -11.06 -5.82
CA GLY A 90 -23.87 -11.12 -4.65
C GLY A 90 -23.19 -10.91 -3.29
N PHE A 91 -21.97 -10.38 -3.26
CA PHE A 91 -21.21 -10.06 -2.05
C PHE A 91 -21.37 -8.58 -1.64
N GLU A 92 -22.55 -8.17 -1.17
CA GLU A 92 -22.85 -6.75 -0.90
C GLU A 92 -21.92 -6.13 0.15
N GLU A 93 -21.67 -6.80 1.28
CA GLU A 93 -20.78 -6.28 2.33
C GLU A 93 -19.35 -6.04 1.81
N LEU A 94 -18.88 -6.89 0.89
CA LEU A 94 -17.56 -6.74 0.27
C LEU A 94 -17.54 -5.57 -0.73
N ALA A 95 -18.64 -5.37 -1.47
CA ALA A 95 -18.79 -4.22 -2.35
C ALA A 95 -18.74 -2.89 -1.56
N GLU A 96 -19.50 -2.80 -0.46
CA GLU A 96 -19.48 -1.63 0.44
C GLU A 96 -18.09 -1.39 1.06
N TRP A 97 -17.36 -2.46 1.37
CA TRP A 97 -15.99 -2.36 1.85
C TRP A 97 -15.06 -1.76 0.78
N PHE A 98 -15.11 -2.23 -0.46
CA PHE A 98 -14.33 -1.65 -1.56
C PHE A 98 -14.69 -0.19 -1.85
N GLU A 99 -15.98 0.17 -1.78
CA GLU A 99 -16.40 1.58 -1.90
C GLU A 99 -15.86 2.45 -0.76
N THR A 100 -15.71 1.89 0.44
CA THR A 100 -15.08 2.57 1.58
C THR A 100 -13.59 2.79 1.33
N LEU A 101 -12.88 1.78 0.80
CA LEU A 101 -11.47 1.92 0.42
C LEU A 101 -11.27 2.97 -0.67
N ALA A 102 -12.11 3.01 -1.71
CA ALA A 102 -12.06 4.05 -2.73
C ALA A 102 -12.15 5.48 -2.12
N LYS A 103 -13.00 5.68 -1.10
CA LYS A 103 -13.08 6.98 -0.41
C LYS A 103 -11.81 7.31 0.37
N ALA A 104 -11.17 6.32 0.98
CA ALA A 104 -9.89 6.47 1.68
C ALA A 104 -8.76 6.84 0.71
N GLU A 105 -8.61 6.12 -0.39
CA GLU A 105 -7.55 6.36 -1.36
C GLU A 105 -7.71 7.72 -2.06
N LYS A 106 -8.96 8.16 -2.29
CA LYS A 106 -9.22 9.55 -2.73
C LYS A 106 -8.71 10.59 -1.71
N SER A 107 -8.82 10.31 -0.43
CA SER A 107 -8.26 11.18 0.62
C SER A 107 -6.73 11.17 0.59
N HIS A 108 -6.10 10.01 0.39
CA HIS A 108 -4.65 9.89 0.26
C HIS A 108 -4.11 10.65 -0.96
N ALA A 109 -4.70 10.47 -2.14
CA ALA A 109 -4.36 11.21 -3.35
C ALA A 109 -4.40 12.74 -3.09
N ASN A 110 -5.48 13.24 -2.47
CA ASN A 110 -5.60 14.66 -2.12
C ASN A 110 -4.51 15.14 -1.15
N ARG A 111 -4.11 14.32 -0.18
CA ARG A 111 -3.05 14.66 0.78
C ARG A 111 -1.68 14.71 0.11
N PHE A 112 -1.37 13.75 -0.77
CA PHE A 112 -0.13 13.77 -1.52
C PHE A 112 -0.07 14.94 -2.51
N THR A 113 -1.17 15.27 -3.18
CA THR A 113 -1.25 16.47 -4.05
C THR A 113 -0.93 17.75 -3.28
N LYS A 114 -1.52 17.94 -2.09
CA LYS A 114 -1.19 19.10 -1.24
C LYS A 114 0.28 19.09 -0.80
N GLY A 115 0.82 17.91 -0.48
CA GLY A 115 2.24 17.75 -0.19
C GLY A 115 3.13 18.20 -1.34
N LEU A 116 2.79 17.80 -2.57
CA LEU A 116 3.51 18.19 -3.79
C LEU A 116 3.44 19.70 -4.04
N GLU A 117 2.26 20.30 -3.92
CA GLU A 117 2.08 21.75 -4.06
C GLU A 117 2.93 22.53 -3.04
N SER A 118 3.08 22.01 -1.82
CA SER A 118 3.88 22.65 -0.78
C SER A 118 5.39 22.63 -1.03
N LEU A 119 5.90 21.73 -1.89
CA LEU A 119 7.32 21.72 -2.28
C LEU A 119 7.69 22.86 -3.24
N SER A 120 6.68 23.48 -3.87
CA SER A 120 6.85 24.54 -4.87
C SER A 120 6.77 25.96 -4.27
N LEU A 121 6.63 26.05 -2.93
CA LEU A 121 6.66 27.29 -2.15
C LEU A 121 8.06 27.52 -1.56
#